data_AF-A0A926V1F4-F1
#
_entry.id   AF-A0A926V1F4-F1
#
_cell.length_a   1.000
_cell.length_b   1.000
_cell.length_c   1.000
_cell.angle_alpha   90.00
_cell.angle_beta   90.00
_cell.angle_gamma   90.00
#
_symmetry.space_group_name_H-M   'P 1'
#
loop_
_entity.id
_entity.type
_entity.pdbx_description
1 polymer ?
#
loop_
_entity_poly.entity_id
_entity_poly.type
_entity_poly.pdbx_seq_one_letter_code
_entity_poly.pdbx_strand_id
1 'polypeptide(L)'
;MNEMMIEQVIKPEMLSSQISQAFVDMILNQSATSAQRYKNQVIYGLLHGQFGKDDVILEQARRLELDLTPPRAVILIDASEFVCAQATDSDQTTTKQTRSQFIIDSIVSFFHLPDDTICADLGNGEFAVLKASDTRNMGSWAMHNDMNPNEFAASSWTNLEAVKRAGNALMSRLRGDTGASISIGIGRYHPGLYGLSRSYQDAQVALRLGRQFNGHNRVYCLDSLGIAAFACVADEQTKIELATHLLSPLDNEPDLLDTLLTFFNLGCTPSAVAKQLSIHRNTLSYRLEKIALLTGLDPRCFDEAVQIRLALLLQDLKPS
;
A
#
# COMPACT_ATOMS: atom_id res chain seq x y z
N MET A 1 65.75 -22.48 -0.96
CA MET A 1 65.55 -21.01 -0.92
C MET A 1 64.88 -20.63 -2.22
N ASN A 2 63.59 -20.37 -2.36
CA ASN A 2 62.40 -20.26 -1.50
C ASN A 2 61.23 -20.64 -2.45
N GLU A 3 60.43 -21.66 -2.18
CA GLU A 3 59.11 -21.54 -1.54
C GLU A 3 58.49 -20.13 -1.55
N MET A 4 57.46 -19.92 -2.38
CA MET A 4 56.29 -19.16 -1.97
C MET A 4 55.09 -19.50 -2.89
N MET A 5 54.23 -20.36 -2.36
CA MET A 5 52.86 -20.62 -2.77
C MET A 5 52.08 -19.30 -2.85
N ILE A 6 51.38 -19.07 -3.96
CA ILE A 6 50.22 -18.17 -3.99
C ILE A 6 48.99 -19.07 -4.09
N GLU A 7 48.62 -19.68 -2.97
CA GLU A 7 47.26 -20.14 -2.77
C GLU A 7 46.39 -18.90 -2.57
N GLN A 8 45.77 -18.42 -3.65
CA GLN A 8 44.59 -17.57 -3.53
C GLN A 8 43.49 -18.40 -2.88
N VAL A 9 43.34 -18.25 -1.58
CA VAL A 9 42.20 -18.76 -0.81
C VAL A 9 40.95 -18.06 -1.35
N ILE A 10 40.30 -18.69 -2.32
CA ILE A 10 38.97 -18.30 -2.76
C ILE A 10 38.03 -18.60 -1.59
N LYS A 11 37.55 -17.54 -0.92
CA LYS A 11 36.61 -17.67 0.20
C LYS A 11 35.38 -18.48 -0.25
N PRO A 12 34.94 -19.51 0.50
CA PRO A 12 33.80 -20.35 0.12
C PRO A 12 32.51 -19.54 -0.14
N GLU A 13 32.36 -18.39 0.52
CA GLU A 13 31.23 -17.47 0.31
C GLU A 13 31.18 -16.83 -1.08
N MET A 14 32.34 -16.56 -1.71
CA MET A 14 32.41 -15.96 -3.06
C MET A 14 32.09 -16.98 -4.15
N LEU A 15 32.53 -18.23 -3.97
CA LEU A 15 32.17 -19.35 -4.84
C LEU A 15 30.67 -19.67 -4.76
N SER A 16 30.08 -19.65 -3.57
CA SER A 16 28.62 -19.80 -3.40
C SER A 16 27.84 -18.70 -4.12
N SER A 17 28.30 -17.44 -4.03
CA SER A 17 27.65 -16.31 -4.70
C SER A 17 27.76 -16.42 -6.22
N GLN A 18 28.93 -16.71 -6.77
CA GLN A 18 29.13 -16.83 -8.22
C GLN A 18 28.43 -18.06 -8.83
N ILE A 19 28.40 -19.19 -8.11
CA ILE A 19 27.68 -20.38 -8.54
C ILE A 19 26.17 -20.15 -8.46
N SER A 20 25.65 -19.50 -7.41
CA SER A 20 24.24 -19.07 -7.37
C SER A 20 23.91 -18.09 -8.48
N GLN A 21 24.80 -17.14 -8.80
CA GLN A 21 24.62 -16.18 -9.89
C GLN A 21 24.56 -16.86 -11.25
N ALA A 22 25.52 -17.75 -11.57
CA ALA A 22 25.52 -18.49 -12.83
C ALA A 22 24.31 -19.42 -12.96
N PHE A 23 23.83 -19.99 -11.85
CA PHE A 23 22.65 -20.84 -11.82
C PHE A 23 21.35 -20.04 -12.04
N VAL A 24 21.24 -18.85 -11.44
CA VAL A 24 20.13 -17.92 -11.69
C VAL A 24 20.13 -17.45 -13.14
N ASP A 25 21.29 -17.08 -13.68
CA ASP A 25 21.41 -16.63 -15.09
C ASP A 25 21.08 -17.77 -16.07
N MET A 26 21.40 -19.02 -15.71
CA MET A 26 20.99 -20.21 -16.46
C MET A 26 19.47 -20.45 -16.38
N ILE A 27 18.84 -20.26 -15.21
CA ILE A 27 17.38 -20.39 -15.04
C ILE A 27 16.64 -19.29 -15.83
N LEU A 28 17.11 -18.05 -15.78
CA LEU A 28 16.54 -16.92 -16.52
C LEU A 28 16.59 -17.15 -18.04
N ASN A 29 17.65 -17.83 -18.53
CA ASN A 29 17.83 -18.14 -19.95
C ASN A 29 17.15 -19.45 -20.43
N GLN A 30 16.49 -20.23 -19.57
CA GLN A 30 15.99 -21.57 -19.92
C GLN A 30 14.50 -21.67 -20.32
N SER A 31 13.67 -20.64 -20.14
CA SER A 31 12.33 -20.48 -20.74
C SER A 31 11.62 -19.28 -20.11
N ALA A 32 10.64 -18.67 -20.79
CA ALA A 32 9.83 -17.58 -20.24
C ALA A 32 9.18 -17.94 -18.88
N THR A 33 8.83 -19.22 -18.69
CA THR A 33 8.25 -19.73 -17.44
C THR A 33 9.24 -19.72 -16.26
N SER A 34 10.52 -19.98 -16.52
CA SER A 34 11.58 -19.94 -15.51
C SER A 34 11.87 -18.51 -15.05
N ALA A 35 11.87 -17.56 -15.99
CA ALA A 35 12.04 -16.14 -15.68
C ALA A 35 10.89 -15.59 -14.80
N GLN A 36 9.64 -15.93 -15.15
CA GLN A 36 8.48 -15.54 -14.35
C GLN A 36 8.48 -16.14 -12.93
N ARG A 37 8.90 -17.40 -12.78
CA ARG A 37 9.02 -18.03 -11.45
C ARG A 37 10.06 -17.34 -10.58
N TYR A 38 11.22 -17.00 -11.15
CA TYR A 38 12.26 -16.26 -10.44
C TYR A 38 11.75 -14.87 -10.01
N LYS A 39 11.08 -14.15 -10.93
CA LYS A 39 10.43 -12.87 -10.63
C LYS A 39 9.46 -12.99 -9.45
N ASN A 40 8.53 -13.94 -9.49
CA ASN A 40 7.57 -14.17 -8.39
C ASN A 40 8.28 -14.47 -7.06
N GLN A 41 9.33 -15.31 -7.08
CA GLN A 41 10.08 -15.68 -5.87
C GLN A 41 10.80 -14.48 -5.25
N VAL A 42 11.48 -13.65 -6.04
CA VAL A 42 12.16 -12.45 -5.54
C VAL A 42 11.15 -11.47 -4.97
N ILE A 43 10.04 -11.22 -5.67
CA ILE A 43 9.00 -10.29 -5.19
C ILE A 43 8.40 -10.82 -3.90
N TYR A 44 8.06 -12.11 -3.83
CA TYR A 44 7.57 -12.73 -2.61
C TYR A 44 8.53 -12.49 -1.44
N GLY A 45 9.84 -12.68 -1.64
CA GLY A 45 10.86 -12.39 -0.64
C GLY A 45 10.89 -10.92 -0.20
N LEU A 46 10.82 -9.97 -1.15
CA LEU A 46 10.77 -8.54 -0.87
C LEU A 46 9.54 -8.14 -0.04
N LEU A 47 8.37 -8.73 -0.34
CA LEU A 47 7.12 -8.42 0.35
C LEU A 47 7.07 -9.03 1.76
N HIS A 48 7.55 -10.26 1.94
CA HIS A 48 7.56 -10.96 3.23
C HIS A 48 8.73 -10.56 4.13
N GLY A 49 9.57 -9.65 3.65
CA GLY A 49 10.74 -9.17 4.35
C GLY A 49 11.79 -10.23 4.62
N GLN A 50 11.90 -11.21 3.72
CA GLN A 50 12.97 -12.20 3.72
C GLN A 50 14.25 -11.55 3.16
N PHE A 51 14.78 -10.64 3.96
CA PHE A 51 15.90 -9.79 3.58
C PHE A 51 17.22 -10.44 4.00
N GLY A 52 18.14 -10.58 3.04
CA GLY A 52 19.55 -10.86 3.30
C GLY A 52 20.30 -9.56 3.59
N LYS A 53 21.54 -9.46 3.13
CA LYS A 53 22.26 -8.17 3.11
C LYS A 53 21.62 -7.23 2.06
N ASP A 54 21.58 -5.93 2.34
CA ASP A 54 21.03 -4.90 1.44
C ASP A 54 21.59 -5.00 0.01
N ASP A 55 22.88 -5.33 -0.14
CA ASP A 55 23.54 -5.52 -1.44
C ASP A 55 22.90 -6.63 -2.30
N VAL A 56 22.44 -7.71 -1.66
CA VAL A 56 21.81 -8.85 -2.35
C VAL A 56 20.43 -8.45 -2.87
N ILE A 57 19.69 -7.66 -2.10
CA ILE A 57 18.36 -7.15 -2.46
C ILE A 57 18.47 -6.23 -3.68
N LEU A 58 19.43 -5.31 -3.65
CA LEU A 58 19.69 -4.37 -4.74
C LEU A 58 20.13 -5.10 -6.02
N GLU A 59 20.95 -6.15 -5.90
CA GLU A 59 21.36 -6.98 -7.04
C GLU A 59 20.17 -7.76 -7.63
N GLN A 60 19.33 -8.36 -6.78
CA GLN A 60 18.12 -9.06 -7.24
C GLN A 60 17.14 -8.11 -7.92
N ALA A 61 16.94 -6.91 -7.37
CA ALA A 61 16.08 -5.89 -7.96
C ALA A 61 16.62 -5.39 -9.31
N ARG A 62 17.93 -5.13 -9.41
CA ARG A 62 18.59 -4.73 -10.66
C ARG A 62 18.39 -5.76 -11.77
N ARG A 63 18.47 -7.06 -11.46
CA ARG A 63 18.24 -8.16 -12.42
C ARG A 63 16.81 -8.24 -12.91
N LEU A 64 15.85 -7.76 -12.14
CA LEU A 64 14.45 -7.67 -12.51
C LEU A 64 14.08 -6.31 -13.12
N GLU A 65 15.08 -5.46 -13.40
CA GLU A 65 14.90 -4.07 -13.85
C GLU A 65 13.99 -3.27 -12.90
N LEU A 66 13.96 -3.68 -11.64
CA LEU A 66 13.18 -3.09 -10.57
C LEU A 66 14.00 -2.01 -9.86
N ASP A 67 13.69 -0.74 -10.16
CA ASP A 67 14.25 0.38 -9.38
C ASP A 67 13.54 0.53 -8.03
N LEU A 68 14.22 0.19 -6.94
CA LEU A 68 13.75 0.33 -5.56
C LEU A 68 14.06 1.70 -4.93
N THR A 69 14.71 2.60 -5.67
CA THR A 69 15.06 3.94 -5.18
C THR A 69 13.80 4.78 -4.84
N PRO A 70 12.78 4.88 -5.71
CA PRO A 70 11.54 5.55 -5.35
C PRO A 70 10.72 4.66 -4.39
N PRO A 71 10.06 5.26 -3.37
CA PRO A 71 9.06 4.56 -2.58
C PRO A 71 7.99 3.91 -3.48
N ARG A 72 7.59 2.69 -3.12
CA ARG A 72 6.60 1.92 -3.88
C ARG A 72 5.43 1.52 -2.98
N ALA A 73 4.21 1.70 -3.50
CA ALA A 73 2.98 1.19 -2.93
C ALA A 73 2.66 -0.19 -3.51
N VAL A 74 2.17 -1.09 -2.66
CA VAL A 74 1.72 -2.42 -3.07
C VAL A 74 0.21 -2.40 -3.27
N ILE A 75 -0.24 -2.83 -4.46
CA ILE A 75 -1.65 -3.12 -4.74
C ILE A 75 -1.79 -4.63 -4.68
N LEU A 76 -2.40 -5.14 -3.62
CA LEU A 76 -2.67 -6.55 -3.39
C LEU A 76 -4.07 -6.90 -3.91
N ILE A 77 -4.16 -7.87 -4.80
CA ILE A 77 -5.38 -8.27 -5.49
C ILE A 77 -5.72 -9.69 -5.06
N ASP A 78 -6.91 -9.90 -4.52
CA ASP A 78 -7.46 -11.22 -4.26
C ASP A 78 -8.47 -11.58 -5.36
N ALA A 79 -8.07 -12.54 -6.19
CA ALA A 79 -8.86 -13.18 -7.22
C ALA A 79 -9.01 -14.70 -6.95
N SER A 80 -8.88 -15.11 -5.69
CA SER A 80 -8.95 -16.51 -5.26
C SER A 80 -10.23 -17.22 -5.72
N GLU A 81 -11.37 -16.51 -5.76
CA GLU A 81 -12.64 -17.10 -6.25
C GLU A 81 -12.52 -17.58 -7.70
N PHE A 82 -11.88 -16.80 -8.58
CA PHE A 82 -11.68 -17.19 -9.98
C PHE A 82 -10.58 -18.26 -10.11
N VAL A 83 -9.41 -17.98 -9.54
CA VAL A 83 -8.21 -18.82 -9.74
C VAL A 83 -8.42 -20.20 -9.11
N CYS A 84 -8.95 -20.25 -7.89
CA CYS A 84 -9.12 -21.49 -7.13
C CYS A 84 -10.49 -22.16 -7.31
N ALA A 85 -11.37 -21.67 -8.19
CA ALA A 85 -12.64 -22.33 -8.48
C ALA A 85 -12.43 -23.80 -8.84
N GLN A 86 -13.19 -24.71 -8.21
CA GLN A 86 -13.02 -26.15 -8.39
C GLN A 86 -13.18 -26.53 -9.87
N ALA A 87 -12.13 -27.15 -10.43
CA ALA A 87 -12.20 -27.80 -11.74
C ALA A 87 -12.64 -29.25 -11.52
N THR A 88 -13.60 -29.71 -12.32
CA THR A 88 -14.20 -31.06 -12.26
C THR A 88 -13.27 -32.20 -12.67
N ASP A 89 -12.00 -31.93 -12.99
CA ASP A 89 -11.13 -32.89 -13.65
C ASP A 89 -9.70 -32.95 -13.09
N SER A 90 -9.01 -34.04 -13.42
CA SER A 90 -7.68 -34.47 -12.94
C SER A 90 -6.50 -33.51 -13.24
N ASP A 91 -6.75 -32.39 -13.91
CA ASP A 91 -5.73 -31.40 -14.33
C ASP A 91 -5.93 -30.02 -13.66
N GLN A 92 -6.20 -30.04 -12.35
CA GLN A 92 -6.45 -28.83 -11.55
C GLN A 92 -5.27 -27.84 -11.55
N THR A 93 -4.03 -28.34 -11.62
CA THR A 93 -2.82 -27.51 -11.59
C THR A 93 -2.68 -26.68 -12.87
N THR A 94 -2.87 -27.30 -14.04
CA THR A 94 -2.81 -26.61 -15.33
C THR A 94 -3.94 -25.59 -15.46
N THR A 95 -5.14 -25.94 -14.97
CA THR A 95 -6.30 -25.02 -14.98
C THR A 95 -6.07 -23.80 -14.10
N LYS A 96 -5.53 -23.98 -12.88
CA LYS A 96 -5.17 -22.87 -11.98
C LYS A 96 -4.12 -21.95 -12.61
N GLN A 97 -3.08 -22.54 -13.22
CA GLN A 97 -2.00 -21.77 -13.82
C GLN A 97 -2.48 -20.93 -15.02
N THR A 98 -3.37 -21.46 -15.85
CA THR A 98 -3.99 -20.71 -16.95
C THR A 98 -4.83 -19.54 -16.44
N ARG A 99 -5.60 -19.74 -15.36
CA ARG A 99 -6.41 -18.66 -14.75
C ARG A 99 -5.54 -17.60 -14.08
N SER A 100 -4.46 -17.99 -13.40
CA SER A 100 -3.48 -17.03 -12.87
C SER A 100 -2.86 -16.19 -13.98
N GLN A 101 -2.46 -16.83 -15.08
CA GLN A 101 -1.88 -16.12 -16.22
C GLN A 101 -2.85 -15.11 -16.82
N PHE A 102 -4.13 -15.46 -16.95
CA PHE A 102 -5.17 -14.55 -17.41
C PHE A 102 -5.28 -13.28 -16.55
N ILE A 103 -5.22 -13.42 -15.22
CA ILE A 103 -5.25 -12.26 -14.31
C ILE A 103 -4.00 -11.40 -14.50
N ILE A 104 -2.81 -12.00 -14.59
CA ILE A 104 -1.56 -11.27 -14.87
C ILE A 104 -1.67 -10.48 -16.17
N ASP A 105 -2.13 -11.11 -17.25
CA ASP A 105 -2.24 -10.48 -18.57
C ASP A 105 -3.22 -9.29 -18.53
N SER A 106 -4.35 -9.43 -17.83
CA SER A 106 -5.32 -8.33 -17.66
C SER A 106 -4.73 -7.17 -16.83
N ILE A 107 -3.97 -7.46 -15.77
CA ILE A 107 -3.27 -6.46 -14.95
C ILE A 107 -2.22 -5.70 -15.79
N VAL A 108 -1.36 -6.44 -16.50
CA VAL A 108 -0.30 -5.87 -17.35
C VAL A 108 -0.90 -4.98 -18.44
N SER A 109 -1.94 -5.47 -19.12
CA SER A 109 -2.68 -4.71 -20.12
C SER A 109 -3.34 -3.45 -19.53
N PHE A 110 -3.91 -3.54 -18.32
CA PHE A 110 -4.61 -2.41 -17.69
C PHE A 110 -3.69 -1.23 -17.42
N PHE A 111 -2.56 -1.49 -16.80
CA PHE A 111 -1.66 -0.42 -16.40
C PHE A 111 -0.76 0.07 -17.55
N HIS A 112 -0.89 -0.49 -18.77
CA HIS A 112 -0.02 -0.20 -19.92
C HIS A 112 1.44 -0.26 -19.52
N LEU A 113 1.75 -1.25 -18.71
CA LEU A 113 3.06 -1.41 -18.13
C LEU A 113 4.01 -1.74 -19.28
N PRO A 114 5.21 -1.14 -19.35
CA PRO A 114 6.29 -1.84 -20.04
C PRO A 114 6.42 -3.24 -19.44
N ASP A 115 7.01 -4.17 -20.18
CA ASP A 115 7.17 -5.59 -19.79
C ASP A 115 7.74 -5.79 -18.36
N ASP A 116 8.30 -4.72 -17.79
CA ASP A 116 9.11 -4.68 -16.57
C ASP A 116 8.37 -4.09 -15.35
N THR A 117 7.04 -3.99 -15.38
CA THR A 117 6.30 -3.72 -14.13
C THR A 117 5.92 -5.00 -13.40
N ILE A 118 6.02 -4.92 -12.08
CA ILE A 118 6.25 -6.04 -11.19
C ILE A 118 4.89 -6.51 -10.66
N CYS A 119 4.15 -7.14 -11.56
CA CYS A 119 3.06 -8.03 -11.18
C CYS A 119 3.68 -9.37 -10.76
N ALA A 120 3.33 -9.85 -9.57
CA ALA A 120 3.70 -11.16 -9.08
C ALA A 120 2.44 -11.98 -8.77
N ASP A 121 2.45 -13.26 -9.13
CA ASP A 121 1.54 -14.23 -8.52
C ASP A 121 2.18 -14.68 -7.20
N LEU A 122 1.49 -14.41 -6.09
CA LEU A 122 1.92 -14.79 -4.75
C LEU A 122 1.41 -16.19 -4.35
N GLY A 123 0.59 -16.81 -5.21
CA GLY A 123 -0.08 -18.08 -4.98
C GLY A 123 -1.51 -17.90 -4.48
N ASN A 124 -2.29 -18.98 -4.57
CA ASN A 124 -3.68 -19.06 -4.09
C ASN A 124 -4.64 -18.00 -4.65
N GLY A 125 -4.31 -17.39 -5.79
CA GLY A 125 -5.09 -16.33 -6.41
C GLY A 125 -4.85 -14.93 -5.82
N GLU A 126 -3.78 -14.76 -5.06
CA GLU A 126 -3.30 -13.44 -4.63
C GLU A 126 -2.22 -12.92 -5.59
N PHE A 127 -2.37 -11.66 -6.01
CA PHE A 127 -1.43 -11.00 -6.91
C PHE A 127 -0.98 -9.67 -6.31
N ALA A 128 0.29 -9.33 -6.49
CA ALA A 128 0.83 -8.04 -6.05
C ALA A 128 1.34 -7.23 -7.23
N VAL A 129 0.98 -5.95 -7.26
CA VAL A 129 1.51 -4.96 -8.20
C VAL A 129 2.29 -3.90 -7.44
N LEU A 130 3.55 -3.70 -7.81
CA LEU A 130 4.42 -2.70 -7.16
C LEU A 130 4.42 -1.39 -7.95
N LYS A 131 3.83 -0.34 -7.37
CA LYS A 131 3.66 0.97 -8.01
C LYS A 131 4.60 2.01 -7.41
N ALA A 132 5.49 2.62 -8.19
CA ALA A 132 6.36 3.72 -7.73
C ALA A 132 5.62 5.05 -7.59
N SER A 133 6.05 5.86 -6.62
CA SER A 133 5.47 7.18 -6.28
C SER A 133 5.68 8.26 -7.34
N ASP A 134 6.82 8.25 -8.05
CA ASP A 134 7.27 9.30 -8.98
C ASP A 134 7.14 8.92 -10.47
N THR A 135 6.22 8.01 -10.82
CA THR A 135 5.97 7.83 -12.25
C THR A 135 5.25 9.08 -12.77
N ARG A 136 5.97 9.90 -13.53
CA ARG A 136 5.51 11.05 -14.33
C ARG A 136 4.27 10.79 -15.24
N ASN A 137 3.69 9.59 -15.19
CA ASN A 137 2.44 9.19 -15.83
C ASN A 137 1.15 9.57 -15.07
N MET A 138 1.23 10.31 -13.96
CA MET A 138 0.01 10.87 -13.35
C MET A 138 -0.58 12.08 -14.11
N GLY A 139 0.14 12.64 -15.08
CA GLY A 139 -0.31 13.80 -15.86
C GLY A 139 -1.62 13.59 -16.65
N SER A 140 -2.05 12.34 -16.85
CA SER A 140 -3.37 12.04 -17.44
C SER A 140 -4.51 12.01 -16.42
N TRP A 141 -4.24 11.90 -15.11
CA TRP A 141 -5.26 11.68 -14.07
C TRP A 141 -5.25 12.73 -12.95
N ALA A 142 -4.25 13.61 -12.91
CA ALA A 142 -4.13 14.71 -11.96
C ALA A 142 -4.34 16.04 -12.69
N MET A 143 -5.58 16.38 -13.01
CA MET A 143 -5.95 17.77 -13.31
C MET A 143 -6.49 18.40 -12.03
N HIS A 144 -5.57 18.98 -11.26
CA HIS A 144 -5.64 20.29 -10.63
C HIS A 144 -4.37 20.44 -9.80
N ASN A 145 -3.42 21.20 -10.34
CA ASN A 145 -2.11 21.43 -9.76
C ASN A 145 -2.05 22.87 -9.27
N ASP A 146 -1.78 23.04 -7.99
CA ASP A 146 -1.04 24.16 -7.41
C ASP A 146 -0.40 23.61 -6.12
N MET A 147 0.70 22.86 -6.26
CA MET A 147 1.46 22.35 -5.10
C MET A 147 2.96 22.53 -5.29
N ASN A 148 3.60 22.91 -4.19
CA ASN A 148 4.93 23.51 -4.09
C ASN A 148 6.06 22.44 -4.19
N PRO A 149 7.18 22.68 -4.88
CA PRO A 149 8.20 21.64 -5.15
C PRO A 149 9.06 21.19 -3.96
N ASN A 150 8.78 21.63 -2.73
CA ASN A 150 9.65 21.38 -1.56
C ASN A 150 9.07 20.35 -0.55
N GLU A 151 7.95 19.69 -0.87
CA GLU A 151 7.33 18.61 -0.07
C GLU A 151 7.79 17.19 -0.48
N PHE A 152 9.04 17.04 -0.95
CA PHE A 152 9.58 15.73 -1.37
C PHE A 152 9.99 14.80 -0.21
N ALA A 153 9.67 15.13 1.04
CA ALA A 153 9.52 14.09 2.06
C ALA A 153 8.20 13.37 1.75
N ALA A 154 8.21 12.45 0.76
CA ALA A 154 7.06 11.72 0.29
C ALA A 154 6.28 11.15 1.48
N SER A 155 5.24 11.86 1.91
CA SER A 155 4.38 11.41 3.00
C SER A 155 3.85 10.05 2.60
N SER A 156 3.69 9.12 3.54
CA SER A 156 3.27 7.75 3.25
C SER A 156 1.95 7.67 2.46
N TRP A 157 1.21 8.78 2.44
CA TRP A 157 -0.10 8.97 1.83
C TRP A 157 -0.08 9.75 0.51
N THR A 158 1.10 10.15 0.02
CA THR A 158 1.25 10.86 -1.27
C THR A 158 0.63 10.04 -2.40
N ASN A 159 -0.13 10.69 -3.30
CA ASN A 159 -0.77 10.04 -4.46
C ASN A 159 -1.78 8.92 -4.14
N LEU A 160 -2.18 8.73 -2.89
CA LEU A 160 -3.10 7.64 -2.49
C LEU A 160 -4.41 7.66 -3.29
N GLU A 161 -5.02 8.83 -3.50
CA GLU A 161 -6.26 8.97 -4.28
C GLU A 161 -6.09 8.52 -5.74
N ALA A 162 -4.92 8.72 -6.35
CA ALA A 162 -4.64 8.20 -7.68
C ALA A 162 -4.50 6.68 -7.68
N VAL A 163 -3.84 6.11 -6.66
CA VAL A 163 -3.71 4.66 -6.50
C VAL A 163 -5.07 4.01 -6.23
N LYS A 164 -5.93 4.63 -5.40
CA LYS A 164 -7.32 4.20 -5.17
C LYS A 164 -8.14 4.21 -6.46
N ARG A 165 -8.07 5.28 -7.26
CA ARG A 165 -8.76 5.36 -8.55
C ARG A 165 -8.30 4.25 -9.49
N ALA A 166 -6.98 4.04 -9.60
CA ALA A 166 -6.41 2.95 -10.39
C ALA A 166 -6.88 1.57 -9.89
N GLY A 167 -6.86 1.34 -8.58
CA GLY A 167 -7.36 0.10 -7.97
C GLY A 167 -8.84 -0.14 -8.28
N ASN A 168 -9.68 0.89 -8.20
CA ASN A 168 -11.12 0.74 -8.47
C ASN A 168 -11.39 0.41 -9.95
N ALA A 169 -10.66 1.06 -10.86
CA ALA A 169 -10.75 0.79 -12.29
C ALA A 169 -10.22 -0.62 -12.63
N LEU A 170 -9.11 -1.05 -12.02
CA LEU A 170 -8.57 -2.40 -12.18
C LEU A 170 -9.55 -3.46 -11.67
N MET A 171 -10.08 -3.28 -10.46
CA MET A 171 -11.08 -4.19 -9.89
C MET A 171 -12.30 -4.32 -10.81
N SER A 172 -12.82 -3.19 -11.32
CA SER A 172 -13.98 -3.19 -12.22
C SER A 172 -13.70 -3.96 -13.50
N ARG A 173 -12.50 -3.80 -14.07
CA ARG A 173 -12.06 -4.56 -15.26
C ARG A 173 -11.94 -6.05 -14.97
N LEU A 174 -11.19 -6.43 -13.94
CA LEU A 174 -11.00 -7.85 -13.58
C LEU A 174 -12.32 -8.56 -13.28
N ARG A 175 -13.27 -7.87 -12.63
CA ARG A 175 -14.62 -8.41 -12.42
C ARG A 175 -15.40 -8.57 -13.71
N GLY A 176 -15.31 -7.61 -14.63
CA GLY A 176 -15.93 -7.70 -15.96
C GLY A 176 -15.37 -8.86 -16.78
N ASP A 177 -14.06 -9.06 -16.73
CA ASP A 177 -13.33 -10.08 -17.48
C ASP A 177 -13.58 -11.50 -16.93
N THR A 178 -13.73 -11.64 -15.61
CA THR A 178 -13.81 -12.96 -14.94
C THR A 178 -15.21 -13.36 -14.48
N GLY A 179 -16.09 -12.40 -14.25
CA GLY A 179 -17.39 -12.62 -13.59
C GLY A 179 -17.30 -13.00 -12.10
N ALA A 180 -16.10 -13.05 -11.51
CA ALA A 180 -15.87 -13.48 -10.13
C ALA A 180 -15.75 -12.29 -9.16
N SER A 181 -15.77 -12.58 -7.85
CA SER A 181 -15.46 -11.56 -6.85
C SER A 181 -13.98 -11.21 -6.87
N ILE A 182 -13.67 -9.92 -6.90
CA ILE A 182 -12.31 -9.38 -6.85
C ILE A 182 -12.25 -8.33 -5.75
N SER A 183 -11.35 -8.49 -4.79
CA SER A 183 -11.12 -7.48 -3.74
C SER A 183 -9.67 -7.02 -3.79
N ILE A 184 -9.42 -5.74 -3.52
CA ILE A 184 -8.08 -5.16 -3.62
C ILE A 184 -7.73 -4.46 -2.30
N GLY A 185 -6.54 -4.70 -1.77
CA GLY A 185 -5.92 -3.92 -0.70
C GLY A 185 -4.82 -3.04 -1.26
N ILE A 186 -4.74 -1.79 -0.82
CA ILE A 186 -3.69 -0.86 -1.22
C ILE A 186 -2.86 -0.48 0.00
N GLY A 187 -1.56 -0.64 -0.14
CA GLY A 187 -0.57 -0.23 0.83
C GLY A 187 -0.14 1.22 0.65
N ARG A 188 0.39 1.81 1.72
CA ARG A 188 0.96 3.16 1.70
C ARG A 188 2.37 3.14 1.10
N TYR A 189 2.87 4.31 0.72
CA TYR A 189 4.27 4.46 0.38
C TYR A 189 5.11 4.44 1.66
N HIS A 190 6.21 3.71 1.65
CA HIS A 190 7.17 3.73 2.76
C HIS A 190 8.57 3.95 2.19
N PRO A 191 9.39 4.82 2.81
CA PRO A 191 10.75 5.07 2.35
C PRO A 191 11.68 3.87 2.65
N GLY A 192 12.77 3.79 1.89
CA GLY A 192 13.85 2.82 2.10
C GLY A 192 13.56 1.42 1.54
N LEU A 193 14.57 0.55 1.62
CA LEU A 193 14.55 -0.79 1.03
C LEU A 193 13.44 -1.69 1.61
N TYR A 194 13.14 -1.52 2.89
CA TYR A 194 12.13 -2.26 3.63
C TYR A 194 10.71 -1.71 3.41
N GLY A 195 10.57 -0.61 2.67
CA GLY A 195 9.29 0.07 2.47
C GLY A 195 8.25 -0.77 1.74
N LEU A 196 8.68 -1.60 0.78
CA LEU A 196 7.79 -2.54 0.08
C LEU A 196 7.13 -3.56 1.02
N SER A 197 7.89 -4.11 1.97
CA SER A 197 7.34 -5.07 2.93
C SER A 197 6.32 -4.41 3.85
N ARG A 198 6.59 -3.18 4.32
CA ARG A 198 5.61 -2.40 5.09
C ARG A 198 4.36 -2.06 4.28
N SER A 199 4.54 -1.66 3.02
CA SER A 199 3.42 -1.41 2.11
C SER A 199 2.57 -2.66 1.87
N TYR A 200 3.20 -3.82 1.75
CA TYR A 200 2.49 -5.10 1.65
C TYR A 200 1.69 -5.42 2.90
N GLN A 201 2.29 -5.24 4.08
CA GLN A 201 1.59 -5.43 5.36
C GLN A 201 0.37 -4.51 5.47
N ASP A 202 0.50 -3.24 5.09
CA ASP A 202 -0.63 -2.31 5.02
C ASP A 202 -1.72 -2.83 4.07
N ALA A 203 -1.35 -3.28 2.87
CA ALA A 203 -2.29 -3.80 1.87
C ALA A 203 -3.01 -5.05 2.37
N GLN A 204 -2.31 -5.97 3.03
CA GLN A 204 -2.87 -7.18 3.64
C GLN A 204 -3.85 -6.84 4.75
N VAL A 205 -3.48 -5.92 5.65
CA VAL A 205 -4.35 -5.48 6.74
C VAL A 205 -5.58 -4.77 6.18
N ALA A 206 -5.41 -3.88 5.20
CA ALA A 206 -6.49 -3.19 4.53
C ALA A 206 -7.48 -4.17 3.88
N LEU A 207 -6.97 -5.13 3.10
CA LEU A 207 -7.78 -6.14 2.43
C LEU A 207 -8.53 -7.03 3.42
N ARG A 208 -7.84 -7.53 4.44
CA ARG A 208 -8.42 -8.44 5.45
C ARG A 208 -9.52 -7.76 6.25
N LEU A 209 -9.22 -6.60 6.85
CA LEU A 209 -10.18 -5.87 7.68
C LEU A 209 -11.33 -5.32 6.84
N GLY A 210 -11.02 -4.75 5.67
CA GLY A 210 -12.02 -4.22 4.75
C GLY A 210 -13.01 -5.30 4.32
N ARG A 211 -12.53 -6.51 4.00
CA ARG A 211 -13.43 -7.64 3.68
C ARG A 211 -14.31 -8.04 4.85
N GLN A 212 -13.72 -8.09 6.04
CA GLN A 212 -14.44 -8.50 7.25
C GLN A 212 -15.56 -7.53 7.63
N PHE A 213 -15.35 -6.22 7.48
CA PHE A 213 -16.32 -5.20 7.91
C PHE A 213 -17.21 -4.66 6.79
N ASN A 214 -16.74 -4.66 5.53
CA ASN A 214 -17.41 -3.98 4.41
C ASN A 214 -17.70 -4.91 3.22
N GLY A 215 -17.39 -6.21 3.33
CA GLY A 215 -17.72 -7.25 2.34
C GLY A 215 -16.69 -7.41 1.21
N HIS A 216 -17.06 -8.09 0.12
CA HIS A 216 -16.15 -8.30 -1.02
C HIS A 216 -16.45 -7.30 -2.15
N ASN A 217 -15.68 -7.34 -3.24
CA ASN A 217 -15.87 -6.50 -4.43
C ASN A 217 -15.60 -5.02 -4.22
N ARG A 218 -14.58 -4.70 -3.42
CA ARG A 218 -14.18 -3.33 -3.12
C ARG A 218 -12.66 -3.21 -3.05
N VAL A 219 -12.22 -1.96 -3.14
CA VAL A 219 -10.84 -1.55 -2.88
C VAL A 219 -10.75 -1.01 -1.45
N TYR A 220 -9.74 -1.45 -0.72
CA TYR A 220 -9.52 -1.13 0.68
C TYR A 220 -8.16 -0.47 0.88
N CYS A 221 -8.16 0.60 1.66
CA CYS A 221 -6.98 1.33 2.12
C CYS A 221 -7.13 1.58 3.63
N LEU A 222 -6.02 1.71 4.36
CA LEU A 222 -6.08 1.92 5.82
C LEU A 222 -6.89 3.16 6.22
N ASP A 223 -6.81 4.26 5.47
CA ASP A 223 -7.57 5.49 5.73
C ASP A 223 -9.09 5.35 5.46
N SER A 224 -9.51 4.35 4.69
CA SER A 224 -10.92 4.08 4.40
C SER A 224 -11.59 3.11 5.37
N LEU A 225 -10.85 2.53 6.33
CA LEU A 225 -11.38 1.56 7.31
C LEU A 225 -12.03 2.22 8.55
N GLY A 226 -11.93 3.54 8.68
CA GLY A 226 -12.48 4.28 9.82
C GLY A 226 -11.96 3.79 11.17
N ILE A 227 -12.85 3.60 12.14
CA ILE A 227 -12.51 3.12 13.50
C ILE A 227 -11.76 1.78 13.47
N ALA A 228 -12.05 0.89 12.50
CA ALA A 228 -11.44 -0.42 12.43
C ALA A 228 -9.91 -0.35 12.21
N ALA A 229 -9.41 0.67 11.51
CA ALA A 229 -7.97 0.88 11.40
C ALA A 229 -7.34 1.14 12.77
N PHE A 230 -7.94 2.01 13.58
CA PHE A 230 -7.43 2.33 14.91
C PHE A 230 -7.57 1.17 15.91
N ALA A 231 -8.65 0.41 15.82
CA ALA A 231 -8.92 -0.71 16.72
C ALA A 231 -8.09 -1.96 16.39
N CYS A 232 -7.91 -2.29 15.11
CA CYS A 232 -7.41 -3.60 14.69
C CYS A 232 -5.99 -3.60 14.10
N VAL A 233 -5.44 -2.45 13.70
CA VAL A 233 -4.02 -2.38 13.35
C VAL A 233 -3.20 -2.60 14.63
N ALA A 234 -2.17 -3.43 14.57
CA ALA A 234 -1.33 -3.71 15.74
C ALA A 234 -0.20 -2.68 15.91
N ASP A 235 0.35 -2.19 14.80
CA ASP A 235 1.46 -1.26 14.78
C ASP A 235 1.04 0.15 15.22
N GLU A 236 1.61 0.62 16.33
CA GLU A 236 1.31 1.93 16.90
C GLU A 236 1.78 3.06 15.98
N GLN A 237 2.95 2.91 15.36
CA GLN A 237 3.49 3.91 14.43
C GLN A 237 2.55 4.14 13.25
N THR A 238 2.00 3.07 12.66
CA THR A 238 0.97 3.17 11.61
C THR A 238 -0.28 3.90 12.07
N LYS A 239 -0.73 3.71 13.32
CA LYS A 239 -1.88 4.46 13.86
C LYS A 239 -1.57 5.95 14.01
N ILE A 240 -0.38 6.29 14.49
CA ILE A 240 0.07 7.69 14.63
C ILE A 240 0.17 8.36 13.25
N GLU A 241 0.71 7.66 12.26
CA GLU A 241 0.79 8.15 10.88
C GLU A 241 -0.58 8.32 10.23
N LEU A 242 -1.52 7.42 10.50
CA LEU A 242 -2.91 7.55 10.07
C LEU A 242 -3.60 8.73 10.75
N ALA A 243 -3.43 8.88 12.07
CA ALA A 243 -3.97 10.00 12.82
C ALA A 243 -3.44 11.34 12.29
N THR A 244 -2.12 11.41 12.05
CA THR A 244 -1.47 12.59 11.47
C THR A 244 -2.04 12.91 10.10
N HIS A 245 -2.22 11.90 9.23
CA HIS A 245 -2.80 12.10 7.91
C HIS A 245 -4.27 12.55 7.93
N LEU A 246 -5.09 11.96 8.79
CA LEU A 246 -6.51 12.34 8.91
C LEU A 246 -6.69 13.79 9.38
N LEU A 247 -5.78 14.28 10.23
CA LEU A 247 -5.85 15.61 10.82
C LEU A 247 -5.02 16.65 10.06
N SER A 248 -4.16 16.25 9.12
CA SER A 248 -3.31 17.19 8.36
C SER A 248 -4.08 18.30 7.63
N PRO A 249 -5.32 18.10 7.13
CA PRO A 249 -6.10 19.20 6.57
C PRO A 249 -6.40 20.35 7.56
N LEU A 250 -6.23 20.11 8.86
CA LEU A 250 -6.45 21.08 9.93
C LEU A 250 -5.16 21.70 10.47
N ASP A 251 -3.97 21.30 9.98
CA ASP A 251 -2.67 21.77 10.52
C ASP A 251 -2.52 23.29 10.44
N ASN A 252 -3.10 23.93 9.41
CA ASN A 252 -3.09 25.38 9.21
C ASN A 252 -4.38 26.08 9.70
N GLU A 253 -5.22 25.38 10.46
CA GLU A 253 -6.54 25.84 10.91
C GLU A 253 -6.67 25.75 12.44
N PRO A 254 -5.88 26.52 13.21
CA PRO A 254 -5.82 26.40 14.68
C PRO A 254 -7.18 26.64 15.35
N ASP A 255 -7.98 27.55 14.80
CA ASP A 255 -9.35 27.83 15.25
C ASP A 255 -10.28 26.62 15.12
N LEU A 256 -10.10 25.80 14.08
CA LEU A 256 -10.91 24.60 13.86
C LEU A 256 -10.46 23.49 14.80
N LEU A 257 -9.14 23.36 15.03
CA LEU A 257 -8.59 22.40 15.97
C LEU A 257 -9.06 22.70 17.41
N ASP A 258 -8.99 23.96 17.85
CA ASP A 258 -9.52 24.40 19.16
C ASP A 258 -11.03 24.16 19.27
N THR A 259 -11.76 24.38 18.17
CA THR A 259 -13.19 24.07 18.10
C THR A 259 -13.46 22.58 18.30
N LEU A 260 -12.69 21.67 17.65
CA LEU A 260 -12.82 20.22 17.83
C LEU A 260 -12.50 19.79 19.26
N LEU A 261 -11.38 20.25 19.81
CA LEU A 261 -10.96 19.92 21.17
C LEU A 261 -12.04 20.34 22.18
N THR A 262 -12.54 21.57 22.07
CA THR A 262 -13.63 22.08 22.91
C THR A 262 -14.93 21.31 22.69
N PHE A 263 -15.24 20.96 21.44
CA PHE A 263 -16.43 20.18 21.08
C PHE A 263 -16.46 18.82 21.78
N PHE A 264 -15.35 18.08 21.74
CA PHE A 264 -15.24 16.79 22.42
C PHE A 264 -15.18 16.91 23.94
N ASN A 265 -14.47 17.91 24.47
CA ASN A 265 -14.37 18.13 25.92
C ASN A 265 -15.71 18.47 26.58
N LEU A 266 -16.63 19.08 25.83
CA LEU A 266 -17.99 19.41 26.28
C LEU A 266 -19.03 18.37 25.84
N GLY A 267 -18.60 17.12 25.60
CA GLY A 267 -19.48 16.00 25.30
C GLY A 267 -20.32 16.22 24.03
N CYS A 268 -19.74 16.84 23.01
CA CYS A 268 -20.38 17.12 21.72
C CYS A 268 -21.63 18.01 21.83
N THR A 269 -21.69 18.91 22.83
CA THR A 269 -22.85 19.80 23.08
C THR A 269 -22.66 21.18 22.42
N PRO A 270 -23.33 21.50 21.29
CA PRO A 270 -23.05 22.72 20.53
C PRO A 270 -23.29 24.02 21.31
N SER A 271 -24.32 24.06 22.17
CA SER A 271 -24.64 25.25 22.96
C SER A 271 -23.57 25.58 24.00
N ALA A 272 -23.01 24.57 24.65
CA ALA A 272 -21.93 24.72 25.62
C ALA A 272 -20.63 25.17 24.92
N VAL A 273 -20.34 24.62 23.75
CA VAL A 273 -19.16 24.95 22.94
C VAL A 273 -19.21 26.38 22.44
N ALA A 274 -20.34 26.82 21.89
CA ALA A 274 -20.51 28.20 21.43
C ALA A 274 -20.29 29.21 22.59
N LYS A 275 -20.79 28.88 23.78
CA LYS A 275 -20.57 29.69 24.99
C LYS A 275 -19.11 29.69 25.44
N GLN A 276 -18.44 28.53 25.45
CA GLN A 276 -17.04 28.39 25.88
C GLN A 276 -16.09 29.15 24.94
N LEU A 277 -16.31 29.04 23.64
CA LEU A 277 -15.51 29.73 22.62
C LEU A 277 -15.91 31.20 22.42
N SER A 278 -16.94 31.68 23.12
CA SER A 278 -17.50 33.03 22.95
C SER A 278 -17.88 33.36 21.49
N ILE A 279 -18.42 32.37 20.76
CA ILE A 279 -18.87 32.51 19.38
C ILE A 279 -20.38 32.30 19.24
N HIS A 280 -20.95 32.79 18.15
CA HIS A 280 -22.36 32.55 17.84
C HIS A 280 -22.57 31.10 17.36
N ARG A 281 -23.77 30.53 17.60
CA ARG A 281 -24.13 29.17 17.16
C ARG A 281 -23.90 28.94 15.66
N ASN A 282 -24.17 29.95 14.83
CA ASN A 282 -23.98 29.85 13.38
C ASN A 282 -22.49 29.75 13.01
N THR A 283 -21.63 30.46 13.74
CA THR A 283 -20.18 30.38 13.56
C THR A 283 -19.66 28.99 13.94
N LEU A 284 -20.18 28.41 15.04
CA LEU A 284 -19.86 27.03 15.39
C LEU A 284 -20.30 26.05 14.30
N SER A 285 -21.55 26.14 13.82
CA SER A 285 -22.05 25.30 12.73
C SER A 285 -21.15 25.40 11.49
N TYR A 286 -20.79 26.62 11.08
CA TYR A 286 -19.88 26.85 9.97
C TYR A 286 -18.50 26.20 10.19
N ARG A 287 -17.92 26.33 11.39
CA ARG A 287 -16.64 25.69 11.70
C ARG A 287 -16.72 24.17 11.64
N LEU A 288 -17.77 23.55 12.20
CA LEU A 288 -17.98 22.10 12.14
C LEU A 288 -18.22 21.62 10.70
N GLU A 289 -18.95 22.37 9.88
CA GLU A 289 -19.11 22.09 8.45
C GLU A 289 -17.79 22.22 7.69
N LYS A 290 -16.99 23.24 8.00
CA LYS A 290 -15.65 23.42 7.41
C LYS A 290 -14.72 22.28 7.79
N ILE A 291 -14.76 21.80 9.04
CA ILE A 291 -14.02 20.61 9.47
C ILE A 291 -14.45 19.40 8.63
N ALA A 292 -15.74 19.13 8.55
CA ALA A 292 -16.27 18.00 7.78
C ALA A 292 -15.87 18.06 6.30
N LEU A 293 -15.85 19.26 5.71
CA LEU A 293 -15.41 19.46 4.34
C LEU A 293 -13.91 19.20 4.15
N LEU A 294 -13.07 19.64 5.09
CA LEU A 294 -11.61 19.52 4.99
C LEU A 294 -11.12 18.09 5.28
N THR A 295 -11.69 17.42 6.28
CA THR A 295 -11.25 16.08 6.70
C THR A 295 -12.04 14.96 6.05
N GLY A 296 -13.21 15.25 5.49
CA GLY A 296 -14.19 14.24 5.06
C GLY A 296 -14.91 13.55 6.23
N LEU A 297 -14.73 14.03 7.46
CA LEU A 297 -15.29 13.46 8.69
C LEU A 297 -16.11 14.53 9.44
N ASP A 298 -17.41 14.30 9.57
CA ASP A 298 -18.33 15.12 10.34
C ASP A 298 -18.22 14.79 11.84
N PRO A 299 -17.73 15.71 12.70
CA PRO A 299 -17.62 15.49 14.14
C PRO A 299 -18.98 15.32 14.84
N ARG A 300 -20.10 15.50 14.14
CA ARG A 300 -21.46 15.27 14.65
C ARG A 300 -21.96 13.85 14.36
N CYS A 301 -21.34 13.14 13.42
CA CYS A 301 -21.62 11.72 13.15
C CYS A 301 -20.84 10.87 14.17
N PHE A 302 -21.51 9.93 14.85
CA PHE A 302 -20.89 9.20 15.97
C PHE A 302 -19.61 8.46 15.57
N ASP A 303 -19.63 7.69 14.48
CA ASP A 303 -18.47 6.88 14.09
C ASP A 303 -17.29 7.77 13.66
N GLU A 304 -17.57 8.84 12.93
CA GLU A 304 -16.57 9.81 12.45
C GLU A 304 -16.02 10.65 13.62
N ALA A 305 -16.87 11.02 14.58
CA ALA A 305 -16.50 11.68 15.82
C ALA A 305 -15.53 10.84 16.66
N VAL A 306 -15.80 9.54 16.79
CA VAL A 306 -14.89 8.59 17.46
C VAL A 306 -13.56 8.50 16.71
N GLN A 307 -13.60 8.42 15.39
CA GLN A 307 -12.39 8.39 14.56
C GLN A 307 -11.53 9.65 14.75
N ILE A 308 -12.13 10.84 14.69
CA ILE A 308 -11.43 12.11 14.95
C ILE A 308 -10.87 12.14 16.37
N ARG A 309 -11.65 11.70 17.37
CA ARG A 309 -11.19 11.69 18.77
C ARG A 309 -9.99 10.76 18.97
N LEU A 310 -10.00 9.57 18.37
CA LEU A 310 -8.85 8.65 18.41
C LEU A 310 -7.62 9.26 17.73
N ALA A 311 -7.81 9.93 16.59
CA ALA A 311 -6.73 10.61 15.90
C ALA A 311 -6.10 11.72 16.76
N LEU A 312 -6.92 12.54 17.44
CA LEU A 312 -6.44 13.59 18.34
C LEU A 312 -5.62 13.01 19.51
N LEU A 313 -6.11 11.93 20.13
CA LEU A 313 -5.38 11.26 21.23
C LEU A 313 -4.03 10.69 20.79
N LEU A 314 -3.94 10.17 19.56
CA LEU A 314 -2.70 9.64 19.02
C LEU A 314 -1.70 10.73 18.61
N GLN A 315 -2.17 11.92 18.25
CA GLN A 315 -1.26 13.07 18.03
C GLN A 315 -0.55 13.48 19.31
N ASP A 316 -1.21 13.41 20.46
CA ASP A 316 -0.60 13.72 21.76
C ASP A 316 0.52 12.72 22.16
N LEU A 317 0.51 11.52 21.57
CA LEU A 317 1.55 10.51 21.79
C LEU A 317 2.76 10.67 20.88
N LYS A 318 2.71 11.58 19.89
CA LYS A 318 3.83 11.81 18.98
C LYS A 318 5.01 12.37 19.80
N PRO A 319 6.17 11.70 19.82
CA PRO A 319 7.34 12.22 20.52
C PRO A 319 7.72 13.59 19.92
N SER A 320 7.92 14.57 20.81
CA SER A 320 8.33 15.94 20.48
C SER A 320 9.70 16.00 19.81
#